data_AF-A0A423PFP4-F1
#
_entry.id   AF-A0A423PFP4-F1
#
_cell.length_a   1.000
_cell.length_b   1.000
_cell.length_c   1.000
_cell.angle_alpha   90.00
_cell.angle_beta   90.00
_cell.angle_gamma   90.00
#
_symmetry.space_group_name_H-M   'P 1'
#
loop_
_entity.id
_entity.type
_entity.pdbx_description
1 polymer ?
#
loop_
_entity_poly.entity_id
_entity_poly.type
_entity_poly.pdbx_seq_one_letter_code
_entity_poly.pdbx_strand_id
1 'polypeptide(L)'
;MARLFSIVLLVAVVLAGCSQRPDDATITRAVQQQVRAGLSDIDALADRLGGDSAVKMLRAFGAPDPGTLHVQHLEVLDAQRLDNGDYTMKIRYDLVTPDNSRGVTRTIQLRGVADGWRAVAYDPATNGL
;
A
#
# COMPACT_ATOMS: atom_id res chain seq x y z
N MET A 1 -56.60 24.28 3.18
CA MET A 1 -55.84 24.34 1.92
C MET A 1 -54.38 24.09 2.24
N ALA A 2 -53.85 22.97 1.76
CA ALA A 2 -52.47 22.56 1.93
C ALA A 2 -51.54 23.35 0.98
N ARG A 3 -50.46 23.93 1.49
CA ARG A 3 -49.26 24.30 0.71
C ARG A 3 -48.02 24.13 1.59
N LEU A 4 -47.59 22.87 1.72
CA LEU A 4 -46.25 22.46 2.10
C LEU A 4 -45.40 22.50 0.83
N PHE A 5 -44.66 23.59 0.56
CA PHE A 5 -43.58 23.58 -0.42
C PHE A 5 -42.72 24.84 -0.25
N SER A 6 -41.54 24.68 0.35
CA SER A 6 -40.34 25.48 0.05
C SER A 6 -39.13 24.75 0.65
N ILE A 7 -38.68 23.75 -0.10
CA ILE A 7 -37.36 23.14 0.00
C ILE A 7 -36.36 24.21 -0.48
N VAL A 8 -35.58 24.77 0.44
CA VAL A 8 -34.37 25.55 0.15
C VAL A 8 -33.33 25.07 1.16
N LEU A 9 -32.61 24.00 0.84
CA LEU A 9 -31.27 24.07 0.23
C LEU A 9 -30.34 24.99 1.04
N LEU A 10 -29.84 24.50 2.16
CA LEU A 10 -28.58 24.98 2.75
C LEU A 10 -27.59 23.81 2.74
N VAL A 11 -27.03 23.65 1.55
CA VAL A 11 -25.80 22.91 1.27
C VAL A 11 -24.68 23.62 2.05
N ALA A 12 -24.46 23.23 3.29
CA ALA A 12 -23.25 23.55 4.02
C ALA A 12 -22.16 22.58 3.57
N VAL A 13 -21.65 22.81 2.36
CA VAL A 13 -20.35 22.31 1.92
C VAL A 13 -19.31 23.07 2.74
N VAL A 14 -18.95 22.52 3.89
CA VAL A 14 -17.72 22.90 4.58
C VAL A 14 -16.64 21.96 4.06
N LEU A 15 -16.09 22.33 2.89
CA LEU A 15 -14.78 21.93 2.40
C LEU A 15 -13.72 22.51 3.34
N ALA A 16 -13.63 21.98 4.56
CA ALA A 16 -12.40 22.04 5.33
C ALA A 16 -11.69 20.74 5.05
N GLY A 17 -10.50 20.80 4.46
CA GLY A 17 -9.68 19.65 4.19
C GLY A 17 -9.38 18.89 5.47
N CYS A 18 -10.20 17.87 5.76
CA CYS A 18 -9.80 16.77 6.60
C CYS A 18 -8.61 16.15 5.87
N SER A 19 -7.39 16.48 6.31
CA SER A 19 -6.21 15.70 5.93
C SER A 19 -6.32 14.34 6.60
N GLN A 20 -7.30 13.56 6.15
CA GLN A 20 -7.63 12.26 6.65
C GLN A 20 -6.50 11.37 6.18
N ARG A 21 -5.76 10.81 7.13
CA ARG A 21 -4.84 9.70 6.86
C ARG A 21 -5.58 8.68 5.97
N PRO A 22 -4.92 8.12 4.95
CA PRO A 22 -5.53 7.08 4.12
C PRO A 22 -6.10 5.97 5.00
N ASP A 23 -7.26 5.46 4.63
CA ASP A 23 -7.87 4.35 5.37
C ASP A 23 -7.00 3.09 5.26
N ASP A 24 -7.19 2.17 6.22
CA ASP A 24 -6.35 0.98 6.33
C ASP A 24 -6.52 0.04 5.12
N ALA A 25 -7.67 0.07 4.45
CA ALA A 25 -7.90 -0.69 3.22
C ALA A 25 -7.05 -0.17 2.06
N THR A 26 -6.90 1.16 1.96
CA THR A 26 -6.07 1.82 0.97
C THR A 26 -4.59 1.58 1.25
N ILE A 27 -4.18 1.66 2.51
CA ILE A 27 -2.81 1.30 2.93
C ILE A 27 -2.51 -0.17 2.60
N THR A 28 -3.43 -1.08 2.95
CA THR A 28 -3.28 -2.52 2.68
C THR A 28 -3.11 -2.79 1.19
N ARG A 29 -3.94 -2.17 0.33
CA ARG A 29 -3.80 -2.29 -1.13
C ARG A 29 -2.46 -1.78 -1.62
N ALA A 30 -2.03 -0.60 -1.16
CA ALA A 30 -0.77 0.00 -1.57
C ALA A 30 0.43 -0.86 -1.16
N VAL A 31 0.42 -1.39 0.08
CA VAL A 31 1.48 -2.28 0.59
C VAL A 31 1.51 -3.60 -0.19
N GLN A 32 0.34 -4.21 -0.44
CA GLN A 32 0.27 -5.45 -1.22
C GLN A 32 0.80 -5.24 -2.64
N GLN A 33 0.40 -4.15 -3.30
CA GLN A 33 0.92 -3.81 -4.63
C GLN A 33 2.43 -3.65 -4.64
N GLN A 34 3.00 -2.96 -3.65
CA GLN A 34 4.45 -2.78 -3.54
C GLN A 34 5.18 -4.12 -3.39
N VAL A 35 4.68 -5.03 -2.54
CA VAL A 35 5.30 -6.34 -2.34
C VAL A 35 5.20 -7.20 -3.60
N ARG A 36 4.03 -7.22 -4.25
CA ARG A 36 3.81 -7.96 -5.50
C ARG A 36 4.70 -7.43 -6.63
N ALA A 37 4.83 -6.12 -6.76
CA ALA A 37 5.72 -5.49 -7.73
C ALA A 37 7.17 -5.91 -7.51
N GLY A 38 7.67 -5.84 -6.26
CA GLY A 38 9.03 -6.24 -5.95
C GLY A 38 9.34 -7.71 -6.28
N LEU A 39 8.41 -8.64 -6.04
CA LEU A 39 8.59 -10.04 -6.44
C LEU A 39 8.51 -10.21 -7.97
N SER A 40 7.60 -9.50 -8.63
CA SER A 40 7.48 -9.54 -10.09
C SER A 40 8.75 -9.02 -10.78
N ASP A 41 9.40 -8.02 -10.21
CA ASP A 41 10.69 -7.50 -10.69
C ASP A 41 11.81 -8.54 -10.55
N ILE A 42 11.82 -9.30 -9.44
CA ILE A 42 12.77 -10.42 -9.24
C ILE A 42 12.51 -11.52 -10.26
N ASP A 43 11.24 -11.88 -10.52
CA ASP A 43 10.88 -12.89 -11.52
C ASP A 43 11.30 -12.45 -12.93
N ALA A 44 11.03 -11.19 -13.29
CA ALA A 44 11.44 -10.63 -14.58
C ALA A 44 12.97 -10.59 -14.73
N LEU A 45 13.70 -10.32 -13.64
CA LEU A 45 15.16 -10.39 -13.64
C LEU A 45 15.64 -11.84 -13.82
N ALA A 46 15.07 -12.79 -13.09
CA ALA A 46 15.42 -14.20 -13.20
C ALA A 46 15.15 -14.73 -14.61
N ASP A 47 14.00 -14.37 -15.20
CA ASP A 47 13.66 -14.72 -16.57
C ASP A 47 14.66 -14.13 -17.59
N ARG A 48 15.06 -12.86 -17.43
CA ARG A 48 16.09 -12.26 -18.30
C ARG A 48 17.46 -12.93 -18.19
N LEU A 49 17.83 -13.41 -17.00
CA LEU A 49 19.16 -13.98 -16.74
C LEU A 49 19.25 -15.48 -17.05
N GLY A 50 18.16 -16.23 -16.86
CA GLY A 50 18.16 -17.69 -16.97
C GLY A 50 16.81 -18.28 -17.40
N GLY A 51 15.94 -17.47 -17.99
CA GLY A 51 14.64 -17.85 -18.53
C GLY A 51 13.68 -18.46 -17.49
N ASP A 52 12.66 -19.14 -18.00
CA ASP A 52 11.69 -19.91 -17.22
C ASP A 52 12.33 -20.86 -16.19
N SER A 53 13.52 -21.42 -16.48
CA SER A 53 14.20 -22.31 -15.55
C SER A 53 14.66 -21.61 -14.27
N ALA A 54 15.12 -20.37 -14.37
CA ALA A 54 15.53 -19.60 -13.20
C ALA A 54 14.31 -19.23 -12.34
N VAL A 55 13.20 -18.85 -12.97
CA VAL A 55 11.93 -18.59 -12.26
C VAL A 55 11.44 -19.86 -11.55
N LYS A 56 11.42 -21.00 -12.24
CA LYS A 56 11.06 -22.31 -11.63
C LYS A 56 11.98 -22.69 -10.48
N MET A 57 13.28 -22.42 -10.62
CA MET A 57 14.27 -22.65 -9.56
C MET A 57 13.95 -21.78 -8.34
N LEU A 58 13.66 -20.50 -8.50
CA LEU A 58 13.24 -19.62 -7.39
C LEU A 58 11.99 -20.18 -6.68
N ARG A 59 10.99 -20.65 -7.43
CA ARG A 59 9.80 -21.30 -6.85
C ARG A 59 10.15 -22.57 -6.09
N ALA A 60 11.02 -23.41 -6.63
CA ALA A 60 11.50 -24.62 -5.96
C ALA A 60 12.26 -24.32 -4.65
N PHE A 61 12.92 -23.16 -4.57
CA PHE A 61 13.54 -22.66 -3.34
C PHE A 61 12.58 -21.93 -2.39
N GLY A 62 11.27 -21.95 -2.67
CA GLY A 62 10.25 -21.38 -1.80
C GLY A 62 9.98 -19.90 -2.01
N ALA A 63 10.43 -19.30 -3.11
CA ALA A 63 9.95 -17.97 -3.51
C ALA A 63 8.45 -18.08 -3.85
N PRO A 64 7.58 -17.26 -3.24
CA PRO A 64 6.16 -17.30 -3.52
C PRO A 64 5.83 -16.69 -4.89
N ASP A 65 4.71 -17.12 -5.47
CA ASP A 65 4.14 -16.46 -6.65
C ASP A 65 3.55 -15.09 -6.23
N PRO A 66 3.96 -13.97 -6.87
CA PRO A 66 3.40 -12.64 -6.62
C PRO A 66 1.87 -12.61 -6.66
N GLY A 67 1.23 -13.37 -7.55
CA GLY A 67 -0.23 -13.41 -7.72
C GLY A 67 -0.97 -14.02 -6.53
N THR A 68 -0.33 -14.95 -5.83
CA THR A 68 -0.90 -15.68 -4.69
C THR A 68 -0.65 -15.01 -3.33
N LEU A 69 0.13 -13.94 -3.32
CA LEU A 69 0.54 -13.27 -2.10
C LEU A 69 -0.48 -12.23 -1.67
N HIS A 70 -0.85 -12.27 -0.39
CA HIS A 70 -1.80 -11.36 0.23
C HIS A 70 -1.22 -10.68 1.46
N VAL A 71 -1.64 -9.44 1.70
CA VAL A 71 -1.35 -8.73 2.94
C VAL A 71 -2.58 -8.80 3.82
N GLN A 72 -2.43 -9.27 5.05
CA GLN A 72 -3.48 -9.35 6.06
C GLN A 72 -3.03 -8.72 7.39
N HIS A 73 -3.99 -8.50 8.28
CA HIS A 73 -3.77 -7.94 9.63
C HIS A 73 -2.84 -6.72 9.64
N LEU A 74 -3.04 -5.80 8.69
CA LEU A 74 -2.25 -4.58 8.64
C LEU A 74 -2.60 -3.70 9.83
N GLU A 75 -1.57 -3.31 10.56
CA GLU A 75 -1.61 -2.42 11.70
C GLU A 75 -0.61 -1.28 11.45
N VAL A 76 -1.07 -0.04 11.63
CA VAL A 76 -0.21 1.13 11.59
C VAL A 76 0.25 1.42 13.01
N LEU A 77 1.54 1.18 13.27
CA LEU A 77 2.17 1.36 14.58
C LEU A 77 2.56 2.82 14.83
N ASP A 78 2.95 3.52 13.77
CA ASP A 78 3.30 4.93 13.80
C ASP A 78 3.05 5.56 12.42
N ALA A 79 2.66 6.83 12.41
CA ALA A 79 2.39 7.57 11.17
C ALA A 79 2.70 9.06 11.35
N GLN A 80 3.65 9.54 10.56
CA GLN A 80 4.02 10.94 10.48
C GLN A 80 3.66 11.48 9.10
N ARG A 81 2.89 12.55 9.06
CA ARG A 81 2.64 13.30 7.83
C ARG A 81 3.84 14.19 7.50
N LEU A 82 4.20 14.25 6.23
CA LEU A 82 5.27 15.09 5.69
C LEU A 82 4.69 16.37 5.10
N ASP A 83 5.53 17.40 4.94
CA ASP A 83 5.11 18.72 4.44
C ASP A 83 4.52 18.68 3.02
N ASN A 84 4.97 17.73 2.21
CA ASN A 84 4.47 17.50 0.85
C ASN A 84 3.12 16.74 0.82
N GLY A 85 2.57 16.38 1.97
CA GLY A 85 1.32 15.64 2.10
C GLY A 85 1.46 14.12 2.10
N ASP A 86 2.67 13.59 1.87
CA ASP A 86 2.97 12.16 2.00
C ASP A 86 3.00 11.75 3.48
N TYR A 87 3.15 10.44 3.72
CA TYR A 87 3.30 9.89 5.07
C TYR A 87 4.52 8.99 5.16
N THR A 88 5.25 9.10 6.26
CA THR A 88 6.14 8.05 6.75
C THR A 88 5.37 7.21 7.75
N MET A 89 5.30 5.89 7.54
CA MET A 89 4.51 4.99 8.39
C MET A 89 5.32 3.79 8.83
N LYS A 90 5.30 3.48 10.12
CA LYS A 90 5.73 2.18 10.64
C LYS A 90 4.53 1.26 10.66
N ILE A 91 4.60 0.17 9.91
CA ILE A 91 3.51 -0.79 9.76
C ILE A 91 3.94 -2.19 10.20
N ARG A 92 2.97 -2.94 10.70
CA ARG A 92 3.05 -4.38 10.91
C ARG A 92 1.98 -5.04 10.05
N TYR A 93 2.31 -6.12 9.36
CA TYR A 93 1.33 -6.88 8.58
C TYR A 93 1.77 -8.33 8.44
N ASP A 94 0.82 -9.21 8.16
CA ASP A 94 1.08 -10.60 7.83
C ASP A 94 1.13 -10.76 6.32
N LEU A 95 2.23 -11.33 5.85
CA LEU A 95 2.41 -11.75 4.48
C LEU A 95 1.92 -13.19 4.34
N VAL A 96 0.78 -13.36 3.67
CA VAL A 96 0.11 -14.65 3.53
C VAL A 96 0.34 -15.20 2.13
N THR A 97 0.74 -16.45 2.08
CA THR A 97 0.89 -17.30 0.89
C THR A 97 0.03 -18.56 1.09
N PRO A 98 -0.23 -19.37 0.06
CA PRO A 98 -1.01 -20.60 0.21
C PRO A 98 -0.45 -21.54 1.30
N ASP A 99 0.87 -21.58 1.45
CA ASP A 99 1.55 -22.56 2.30
C ASP A 99 1.93 -22.00 3.68
N ASN A 100 2.00 -20.68 3.84
CA ASN A 100 2.51 -20.06 5.06
C ASN A 100 2.04 -18.60 5.25
N SER A 101 2.08 -18.14 6.51
CA SER A 101 1.92 -16.74 6.89
C SER A 101 3.15 -16.26 7.66
N ARG A 102 3.65 -15.07 7.36
CA ARG A 102 4.78 -14.45 8.06
C ARG A 102 4.49 -13.02 8.44
N GLY A 103 4.59 -12.71 9.74
CA GLY A 103 4.54 -11.33 10.24
C GLY A 103 5.78 -10.52 9.83
N VAL A 104 5.54 -9.30 9.36
CA VAL A 104 6.56 -8.34 8.91
C VAL A 104 6.28 -7.00 9.55
N THR A 105 7.31 -6.38 10.13
CA THR A 105 7.27 -5.00 10.60
C THR A 105 8.30 -4.19 9.83
N ARG A 106 7.89 -3.06 9.25
CA ARG A 106 8.79 -2.17 8.50
C ARG A 106 8.28 -0.73 8.46
N THR A 107 9.19 0.19 8.16
CA THR A 107 8.83 1.57 7.83
C THR A 107 8.70 1.72 6.32
N ILE A 108 7.64 2.39 5.88
CA ILE A 108 7.37 2.73 4.48
C ILE A 108 7.14 4.22 4.33
N GLN A 109 7.29 4.72 3.11
CA GLN A 109 6.71 6.00 2.72
C GLN A 109 5.47 5.74 1.87
N LEU A 110 4.37 6.38 2.20
CA LEU A 110 3.12 6.34 1.46
C LEU A 110 2.98 7.66 0.71
N ARG A 111 3.14 7.61 -0.61
CA ARG A 111 3.14 8.78 -1.50
C ARG A 111 1.80 9.00 -2.15
N GLY A 112 1.34 10.25 -2.17
CA GLY A 112 0.17 10.65 -2.95
C GLY A 112 0.49 10.59 -4.44
N VAL A 113 -0.37 9.96 -5.23
CA VAL A 113 -0.31 9.91 -6.70
C VAL A 113 -1.69 10.23 -7.28
N ALA A 114 -1.77 10.52 -8.59
CA ALA A 114 -3.00 10.96 -9.25
C ALA A 114 -4.22 10.06 -8.94
N ASP A 115 -4.02 8.75 -8.88
CA ASP A 115 -5.09 7.75 -8.67
C ASP A 115 -5.10 7.15 -7.25
N GLY A 116 -4.49 7.82 -6.27
CA GLY A 116 -4.53 7.40 -4.86
C GLY A 116 -3.17 7.39 -4.19
N TRP A 117 -2.79 6.24 -3.63
CA TRP A 117 -1.61 6.11 -2.79
C TRP A 117 -0.68 5.00 -3.25
N ARG A 118 0.62 5.26 -3.18
CA ARG A 118 1.66 4.29 -3.50
C ARG A 118 2.58 4.09 -2.30
N ALA A 119 2.73 2.85 -1.86
CA ALA A 119 3.73 2.50 -0.85
C ALA A 119 5.10 2.30 -1.53
N VAL A 120 6.12 2.93 -0.98
CA VAL A 120 7.52 2.77 -1.41
C VAL A 120 8.41 2.47 -0.21
N ALA A 121 9.61 1.97 -0.47
CA ALA A 121 10.59 1.75 0.58
C ALA A 121 10.92 3.10 1.25
N TYR A 122 10.95 3.12 2.57
CA TYR A 122 11.44 4.28 3.29
C TYR A 122 12.96 4.34 3.15
N ASP A 123 13.46 5.42 2.55
CA ASP A 123 14.87 5.72 2.47
C ASP A 123 15.18 6.94 3.36
N PRO A 124 15.94 6.76 4.46
CA PRO A 124 16.28 7.86 5.36
C PRO A 124 17.20 8.90 4.70
N ALA A 125 17.94 8.56 3.63
CA ALA A 125 18.87 9.48 2.98
C ALA A 125 18.16 10.52 2.11
N THR A 126 16.95 10.22 1.63
CA THR A 126 16.17 11.12 0.75
C THR A 126 15.12 11.97 1.48
N ASN A 127 14.89 11.73 2.78
CA ASN A 127 13.87 12.43 3.58
C ASN A 127 14.47 13.25 4.75
N GLY A 128 15.78 13.51 4.73
CA GLY A 128 16.52 14.25 5.75
C GLY A 128 17.03 15.62 5.29
N LEU A 129 16.18 16.40 4.60
CA LEU A 129 16.45 17.80 4.25
C LEU A 129 15.29 18.69 4.70
#